data_AF-A0A3A4VMR0-F1
#
_entry.id   AF-A0A3A4VMR0-F1
#
_cell.length_a   1.000
_cell.length_b   1.000
_cell.length_c   1.000
_cell.angle_alpha   90.00
_cell.angle_beta   90.00
_cell.angle_gamma   90.00
#
_symmetry.space_group_name_H-M   'P 1'
#
loop_
_entity.id
_entity.type
_entity.pdbx_description
1 polymer ?
#
loop_
_entity_poly.entity_id
_entity_poly.type
_entity_poly.pdbx_seq_one_letter_code
_entity_poly.pdbx_strand_id
1 'polypeptide(L)'
;MTYDPSLQPISPDTMANLKMVKGAVLDLGRIHLVELTRVVESKEIVTDYKTKNRVLGTIRESVEQIDAMLAAIVRELEAAGKLAGAVRQTLGVIDGVHAVFFEREGRVTHIWTVLSADDRSVEEAVYAGERKIIDKLGSTPLDFHLVVRDGRPLDERFPRATCLYKRTLR
;
A
#
# COMPACT_ATOMS: atom_id res chain seq x y z
N MET A 1 6.86 -29.03 -12.97
CA MET A 1 6.75 -27.88 -12.07
C MET A 1 5.47 -27.15 -12.43
N THR A 2 4.43 -27.29 -11.61
CA THR A 2 3.11 -26.65 -11.82
C THR A 2 3.18 -25.21 -11.33
N TYR A 3 3.13 -24.26 -12.26
CA TYR A 3 2.96 -22.84 -12.00
C TYR A 3 1.52 -22.61 -11.51
N ASP A 4 1.36 -22.07 -10.30
CA ASP A 4 0.06 -21.72 -9.73
C ASP A 4 -0.34 -20.30 -10.20
N PRO A 5 -1.35 -20.14 -11.06
CA PRO A 5 -1.76 -18.86 -11.61
C PRO A 5 -2.51 -17.97 -10.60
N SER A 6 -2.75 -18.43 -9.37
CA SER A 6 -3.32 -17.62 -8.28
C SER A 6 -2.28 -16.72 -7.59
N LEU A 7 -0.99 -17.01 -7.77
CA LEU A 7 0.13 -16.16 -7.35
C LEU A 7 0.43 -15.13 -8.45
N GLN A 8 -0.39 -14.08 -8.54
CA GLN A 8 0.02 -12.91 -9.31
C GLN A 8 1.35 -12.39 -8.73
N PRO A 9 2.35 -12.06 -9.57
CA PRO A 9 3.58 -11.48 -9.08
C PRO A 9 3.25 -10.23 -8.27
N ILE A 10 3.77 -10.17 -7.04
CA ILE A 10 3.69 -9.00 -6.16
C ILE A 10 4.06 -7.78 -7.02
N SER A 11 3.16 -6.80 -7.13
CA SER A 11 3.37 -5.67 -8.04
C SER A 11 4.72 -5.00 -7.75
N PRO A 12 5.41 -4.46 -8.76
CA PRO A 12 6.68 -3.76 -8.58
C PRO A 12 6.62 -2.70 -7.48
N ASP A 13 5.45 -2.08 -7.26
CA ASP A 13 5.21 -1.09 -6.20
C ASP A 13 4.86 -1.70 -4.85
N THR A 14 4.19 -2.85 -4.78
CA THR A 14 4.11 -3.61 -3.52
C THR A 14 5.50 -4.07 -3.11
N MET A 15 6.33 -4.45 -4.08
CA MET A 15 7.74 -4.77 -3.88
C MET A 15 8.56 -3.52 -3.52
N ALA A 16 8.27 -2.35 -4.10
CA ALA A 16 8.94 -1.08 -3.78
C ALA A 16 8.56 -0.59 -2.38
N ASN A 17 7.27 -0.64 -2.01
CA ASN A 17 6.76 -0.33 -0.69
C ASN A 17 7.28 -1.32 0.35
N LEU A 18 7.29 -2.63 0.07
CA LEU A 18 7.93 -3.63 0.92
C LEU A 18 9.44 -3.41 1.01
N LYS A 19 10.12 -2.99 -0.05
CA LYS A 19 11.56 -2.64 -0.03
C LYS A 19 11.82 -1.36 0.77
N MET A 20 10.96 -0.36 0.67
CA MET A 20 11.08 0.90 1.39
C MET A 20 10.79 0.70 2.88
N VAL A 21 9.75 -0.09 3.22
CA VAL A 21 9.43 -0.52 4.58
C VAL A 21 10.53 -1.42 5.13
N LYS A 22 11.03 -2.39 4.35
CA LYS A 22 12.19 -3.21 4.73
C LYS A 22 13.43 -2.34 4.95
N GLY A 23 13.65 -1.32 4.12
CA GLY A 23 14.73 -0.34 4.24
C GLY A 23 14.61 0.44 5.55
N ALA A 24 13.46 1.05 5.81
CA ALA A 24 13.19 1.79 7.04
C ALA A 24 13.32 0.91 8.29
N VAL A 25 12.81 -0.33 8.26
CA VAL A 25 12.94 -1.29 9.37
C VAL A 25 14.39 -1.72 9.58
N LEU A 26 15.16 -1.92 8.50
CA LEU A 26 16.59 -2.26 8.59
C LEU A 26 17.44 -1.08 9.04
N ASP A 27 17.13 0.13 8.60
CA ASP A 27 17.84 1.36 8.99
C ASP A 27 17.57 1.67 10.46
N LEU A 28 16.31 1.56 10.92
CA LEU A 28 15.97 1.64 12.33
C LEU A 28 16.67 0.53 13.11
N GLY A 29 16.58 -0.72 12.67
CA GLY A 29 17.27 -1.84 13.30
C GLY A 29 18.78 -1.62 13.42
N ARG A 30 19.42 -1.04 12.40
CA ARG A 30 20.85 -0.70 12.40
C ARG A 30 21.19 0.45 13.34
N ILE A 31 20.42 1.54 13.34
CA ILE A 31 20.61 2.67 14.26
C ILE A 31 20.53 2.16 15.71
N HIS A 32 19.52 1.34 16.00
CA HIS A 32 19.32 0.74 17.32
C HIS A 32 20.41 -0.27 17.70
N LEU A 33 20.86 -1.12 16.75
CA LEU A 33 21.96 -2.03 16.99
C LEU A 33 23.26 -1.27 17.27
N VAL A 34 23.52 -0.17 16.55
CA VAL A 34 24.72 0.66 16.77
C VAL A 34 24.67 1.36 18.12
N GLU A 35 23.52 1.89 18.55
CA GLU A 35 23.39 2.49 19.89
C GLU A 35 23.49 1.45 21.01
N LEU A 36 22.81 0.30 20.88
CA LEU A 36 22.92 -0.80 21.84
C LEU A 36 24.34 -1.37 21.90
N THR A 37 24.98 -1.58 20.75
CA THR A 37 26.36 -2.05 20.65
C THR A 37 27.32 -1.02 21.23
N ARG A 38 27.17 0.28 20.96
CA ARG A 38 28.02 1.33 21.55
C ARG A 38 27.87 1.42 23.07
N VAL A 39 26.65 1.23 23.57
CA VAL A 39 26.31 1.18 25.00
C VAL A 39 26.94 -0.06 25.66
N VAL A 40 26.86 -1.23 25.03
CA VAL A 40 27.39 -2.51 25.53
C VAL A 40 28.93 -2.60 25.39
N GLU A 41 29.49 -2.14 24.28
CA GLU A 41 30.94 -2.15 24.00
C GLU A 41 31.72 -1.11 24.77
N SER A 42 31.07 -0.02 25.21
CA SER A 42 31.75 1.02 25.99
C SER A 42 32.35 0.49 27.30
N LYS A 43 31.91 -0.67 27.83
CA LYS A 43 32.26 -1.14 29.19
C LYS A 43 32.06 -0.08 30.29
N GLU A 44 31.43 1.05 29.97
CA GLU A 44 31.31 2.26 30.77
C GLU A 44 29.89 2.46 31.30
N ILE A 45 29.11 1.39 31.34
CA ILE A 45 27.87 1.39 32.11
C ILE A 45 28.05 0.33 33.18
N VAL A 46 28.57 0.73 34.34
CA VAL A 46 27.83 0.71 35.63
C VAL A 46 28.75 1.31 36.70
N THR A 47 28.68 2.62 36.91
CA THR A 47 28.87 3.22 38.26
C THR A 47 27.89 4.37 38.50
N ASP A 48 27.48 5.11 37.46
CA ASP A 48 26.48 6.18 37.58
C ASP A 48 25.06 5.75 37.13
N TYR A 49 24.16 5.65 38.11
CA TYR A 49 22.74 5.33 37.94
C TYR A 49 22.00 6.30 37.00
N LYS A 50 22.43 7.58 36.96
CA LYS A 50 21.78 8.63 36.16
C LYS A 50 21.98 8.40 34.66
N THR A 51 23.20 8.03 34.26
CA THR A 51 23.54 7.74 32.85
C THR A 51 22.79 6.51 32.34
N LYS A 52 22.68 5.45 33.15
CA LYS A 52 21.89 4.24 32.84
C LYS A 52 20.41 4.56 32.59
N ASN A 53 19.78 5.33 33.48
CA ASN A 53 18.37 5.67 33.35
C ASN A 53 18.09 6.57 32.13
N ARG A 54 19.03 7.44 31.75
CA ARG A 54 18.91 8.27 30.54
C ARG A 54 18.88 7.40 29.28
N VAL A 55 19.84 6.47 29.14
CA VAL A 55 19.92 5.57 27.98
C VAL A 55 18.69 4.67 27.89
N LEU A 56 18.25 4.09 29.01
CA LEU A 56 17.02 3.29 29.04
C LEU A 56 15.77 4.11 28.68
N GLY A 57 15.72 5.38 29.07
CA GLY A 57 14.65 6.31 28.67
C GLY A 57 14.60 6.52 27.15
N THR A 58 15.74 6.82 26.52
CA THR A 58 15.82 7.01 25.06
C THR A 58 15.44 5.75 24.28
N ILE A 59 15.87 4.57 24.75
CA ILE A 59 15.49 3.29 24.13
C ILE A 59 13.98 3.10 24.21
N ARG A 60 13.38 3.36 25.38
CA ARG A 60 11.94 3.22 25.58
C ARG A 60 11.14 4.14 24.65
N GLU A 61 11.51 5.42 24.57
CA GLU A 61 10.86 6.39 23.69
C GLU A 61 10.94 5.95 22.21
N SER A 62 12.09 5.39 21.81
CA SER A 62 12.29 4.92 20.43
C SER A 62 11.44 3.68 20.12
N VAL A 63 11.29 2.74 21.06
CA VAL A 63 10.39 1.59 20.93
C VAL A 63 8.93 2.05 20.79
N GLU A 64 8.49 3.00 21.61
CA GLU A 64 7.13 3.56 21.54
C GLU A 64 6.86 4.22 20.17
N GLN A 65 7.85 4.89 19.58
CA GLN A 65 7.76 5.45 18.22
C GLN A 65 7.66 4.36 17.14
N ILE A 66 8.45 3.30 17.25
CA ILE A 66 8.40 2.17 16.30
C ILE A 66 7.04 1.49 16.35
N ASP A 67 6.50 1.25 17.55
CA ASP A 67 5.18 0.64 17.72
C ASP A 67 4.07 1.49 17.08
N ALA A 68 4.13 2.81 17.27
CA ALA A 68 3.18 3.74 16.64
C ALA A 68 3.27 3.72 15.11
N MET A 69 4.49 3.68 14.55
CA MET A 69 4.71 3.57 13.11
C MET A 69 4.20 2.24 12.56
N LEU A 70 4.48 1.13 13.23
CA LEU A 70 4.02 -0.19 12.82
C LEU A 70 2.49 -0.27 12.83
N ALA A 71 1.84 0.27 13.86
CA ALA A 71 0.39 0.34 13.93
C ALA A 71 -0.22 1.16 12.78
N ALA A 72 0.42 2.27 12.38
CA ALA A 72 -0.01 3.06 11.24
C ALA A 72 0.12 2.27 9.92
N ILE A 73 1.25 1.59 9.71
CA ILE A 73 1.49 0.75 8.52
C ILE A 73 0.45 -0.37 8.41
N VAL A 74 0.15 -1.06 9.51
CA VAL A 74 -0.86 -2.13 9.52
C VAL A 74 -2.23 -1.59 9.11
N ARG A 75 -2.63 -0.42 9.64
CA ARG A 75 -3.91 0.22 9.26
C ARG A 75 -3.97 0.57 7.77
N GLU A 76 -2.87 1.06 7.21
CA GLU A 76 -2.79 1.37 5.77
C GLU A 76 -2.91 0.12 4.91
N LEU A 77 -2.22 -0.97 5.30
CA LEU A 77 -2.30 -2.25 4.61
C LEU A 77 -3.72 -2.84 4.66
N GLU A 78 -4.38 -2.77 5.81
CA GLU A 78 -5.77 -3.20 5.96
C GLU A 78 -6.72 -2.38 5.09
N ALA A 79 -6.54 -1.05 5.04
CA ALA A 79 -7.36 -0.17 4.21
C ALA A 79 -7.16 -0.47 2.71
N ALA A 80 -5.91 -0.64 2.27
CA ALA A 80 -5.60 -1.03 0.90
C ALA A 80 -6.19 -2.40 0.53
N GLY A 81 -6.11 -3.37 1.45
CA GLY A 81 -6.73 -4.69 1.29
C GLY A 81 -8.25 -4.63 1.15
N LYS A 82 -8.93 -3.83 1.98
CA LYS A 82 -10.38 -3.59 1.88
C LYS A 82 -10.76 -2.96 0.54
N LEU A 83 -10.01 -1.95 0.09
CA LEU A 83 -10.22 -1.30 -1.21
C LEU A 83 -10.04 -2.28 -2.36
N ALA A 84 -8.93 -3.02 -2.39
CA ALA A 84 -8.65 -4.02 -3.42
C ALA A 84 -9.76 -5.09 -3.48
N GLY A 85 -10.23 -5.57 -2.32
CA GLY A 85 -11.33 -6.51 -2.22
C GLY A 85 -12.65 -5.94 -2.75
N ALA A 86 -12.98 -4.70 -2.40
CA ALA A 86 -14.17 -4.02 -2.89
C ALA A 86 -14.14 -3.84 -4.43
N VAL A 87 -13.03 -3.36 -4.97
CA VAL A 87 -12.83 -3.17 -6.42
C VAL A 87 -12.95 -4.48 -7.18
N ARG A 88 -12.31 -5.56 -6.71
CA ARG A 88 -12.38 -6.87 -7.39
C ARG A 88 -13.81 -7.43 -7.43
N GLN A 89 -14.57 -7.26 -6.35
CA GLN A 89 -15.95 -7.75 -6.25
C GLN A 89 -16.98 -6.93 -7.02
N THR A 90 -16.65 -5.67 -7.35
CA THR A 90 -17.59 -4.73 -7.98
C THR A 90 -17.20 -4.40 -9.41
N LEU A 91 -16.02 -3.84 -9.63
CA LEU A 91 -15.55 -3.43 -10.95
C LEU A 91 -14.89 -4.59 -11.69
N GLY A 92 -14.20 -5.48 -10.98
CA GLY A 92 -13.50 -6.62 -11.59
C GLY A 92 -14.42 -7.66 -12.26
N VAL A 93 -15.71 -7.66 -11.93
CA VAL A 93 -16.72 -8.55 -12.52
C VAL A 93 -17.42 -7.95 -13.74
N ILE A 94 -17.25 -6.64 -13.99
CA ILE A 94 -17.88 -5.97 -15.13
C ILE A 94 -17.11 -6.34 -16.39
N ASP A 95 -17.81 -6.94 -17.35
CA ASP A 95 -17.24 -7.23 -18.65
C ASP A 95 -17.00 -5.92 -19.42
N GLY A 96 -15.80 -5.75 -19.96
CA GLY A 96 -15.35 -4.47 -20.53
C GLY A 96 -14.38 -3.69 -19.64
N VAL A 97 -14.33 -3.92 -18.32
CA VAL A 97 -13.27 -3.36 -17.46
C VAL A 97 -11.96 -4.10 -17.71
N HIS A 98 -10.97 -3.38 -18.21
CA HIS A 98 -9.65 -3.90 -18.53
C HIS A 98 -8.72 -3.89 -17.32
N ALA A 99 -8.68 -2.77 -16.58
CA ALA A 99 -7.84 -2.62 -15.40
C ALA A 99 -8.40 -1.57 -14.44
N VAL A 100 -8.01 -1.65 -13.18
CA VAL A 100 -8.29 -0.63 -12.17
C VAL A 100 -7.00 -0.30 -11.44
N PHE A 101 -6.67 0.97 -11.39
CA PHE A 101 -5.49 1.51 -10.72
C PHE A 101 -5.92 2.42 -9.57
N PHE A 102 -5.03 2.61 -8.59
CA PHE A 102 -5.22 3.62 -7.57
C PHE A 102 -3.93 4.34 -7.20
N GLU A 103 -4.07 5.56 -6.71
CA GLU A 103 -2.99 6.36 -6.13
C GLU A 103 -3.57 7.14 -4.94
N ARG A 104 -2.74 7.34 -3.92
CA ARG A 104 -3.15 8.09 -2.74
C ARG A 104 -2.46 9.44 -2.75
N GLU A 105 -3.24 10.51 -2.84
CA GLU A 105 -2.76 11.88 -2.72
C GLU A 105 -3.30 12.48 -1.41
N GLY A 106 -2.43 12.50 -0.39
CA GLY A 106 -2.81 12.93 0.95
C GLY A 106 -3.91 12.05 1.56
N ARG A 107 -5.13 12.60 1.67
CA ARG A 107 -6.29 11.90 2.24
C ARG A 107 -7.18 11.26 1.17
N VAL A 108 -7.04 11.66 -0.09
CA VAL A 108 -7.90 11.19 -1.18
C VAL A 108 -7.24 10.01 -1.86
N THR A 109 -8.05 9.01 -2.19
CA THR A 109 -7.62 7.88 -3.00
C THR A 109 -8.25 8.02 -4.37
N HIS A 110 -7.42 8.31 -5.36
CA HIS A 110 -7.82 8.37 -6.76
C HIS A 110 -7.87 6.95 -7.32
N ILE A 111 -8.95 6.61 -8.00
CA ILE A 111 -9.19 5.30 -8.60
C ILE A 111 -9.45 5.49 -10.08
N TRP A 112 -8.60 4.92 -10.93
CA TRP A 112 -8.78 4.95 -12.38
C TRP A 112 -9.28 3.61 -12.87
N THR A 113 -10.48 3.61 -13.43
CA THR A 113 -11.08 2.45 -14.10
C THR A 113 -10.80 2.55 -15.60
N VAL A 114 -10.07 1.58 -16.13
CA VAL A 114 -9.72 1.51 -17.54
C VAL A 114 -10.68 0.58 -18.27
N LEU A 115 -11.43 1.12 -19.21
CA LEU A 115 -12.34 0.38 -20.09
C LEU A 115 -11.62 -0.12 -21.33
N SER A 116 -12.06 -1.27 -21.84
CA SER A 116 -11.50 -1.90 -23.04
C SER A 116 -11.94 -1.20 -24.33
N ALA A 117 -13.14 -0.63 -24.32
CA ALA A 117 -13.74 0.11 -25.41
C ALA A 117 -14.65 1.22 -24.84
N ASP A 118 -15.01 2.17 -25.70
CA ASP A 118 -16.03 3.17 -25.40
C ASP A 118 -17.41 2.51 -25.52
N ASP A 119 -17.94 2.04 -24.39
CA ASP A 119 -19.23 1.36 -24.30
C ASP A 119 -20.03 1.93 -23.12
N ARG A 120 -21.04 2.73 -23.45
CA ARG A 120 -21.92 3.39 -22.48
C ARG A 120 -22.55 2.43 -21.47
N SER A 121 -22.89 1.21 -21.86
CA SER A 121 -23.49 0.23 -20.94
C SER A 121 -22.49 -0.22 -19.87
N VAL A 122 -21.21 -0.32 -20.25
CA VAL A 122 -20.10 -0.60 -19.33
C VAL A 122 -19.83 0.60 -18.43
N GLU A 123 -19.88 1.83 -18.96
CA GLU A 123 -19.73 3.05 -18.16
C GLU A 123 -20.80 3.14 -17.06
N GLU A 124 -22.07 2.94 -17.41
CA GLU A 124 -23.19 2.95 -16.47
C GLU A 124 -23.04 1.86 -15.39
N ALA A 125 -22.56 0.67 -15.78
CA ALA A 125 -22.25 -0.39 -14.83
C ALA A 125 -21.09 -0.03 -13.89
N VAL A 126 -20.06 0.66 -14.40
CA VAL A 126 -18.94 1.14 -13.60
C VAL A 126 -19.40 2.18 -12.59
N TYR A 127 -20.15 3.21 -12.99
CA TYR A 127 -20.67 4.22 -12.06
C TYR A 127 -21.53 3.60 -10.94
N ALA A 128 -22.35 2.59 -11.28
CA ALA A 128 -23.10 1.85 -10.27
C ALA A 128 -22.19 1.04 -9.33
N GLY A 129 -21.09 0.49 -9.85
CA GLY A 129 -20.05 -0.20 -9.09
C GLY A 129 -19.29 0.75 -8.14
N GLU A 130 -18.91 1.93 -8.62
CA GLU A 130 -18.25 2.97 -7.84
C GLU A 130 -19.10 3.39 -6.64
N ARG A 131 -20.40 3.58 -6.86
CA ARG A 131 -21.33 3.88 -5.77
C ARG A 131 -21.34 2.80 -4.70
N LYS A 132 -21.36 1.53 -5.09
CA LYS A 132 -21.27 0.40 -4.14
C LYS A 132 -19.95 0.38 -3.37
N ILE A 133 -18.84 0.77 -4.00
CA ILE A 133 -17.54 0.89 -3.32
C ILE A 133 -17.60 2.00 -2.28
N ILE A 134 -18.13 3.18 -2.64
CA ILE A 134 -18.31 4.31 -1.71
C ILE A 134 -19.15 3.87 -0.52
N ASP A 135 -20.31 3.24 -0.75
CA ASP A 135 -21.21 2.79 0.30
C ASP A 135 -20.53 1.75 1.22
N LYS A 136 -19.67 0.88 0.66
CA LYS A 136 -18.94 -0.16 1.41
C LYS A 136 -17.76 0.39 2.21
N LEU A 137 -17.05 1.40 1.69
CA LEU A 137 -15.86 1.99 2.32
C LEU A 137 -16.17 3.24 3.15
N GLY A 138 -17.43 3.69 3.13
CA GLY A 138 -17.99 4.70 4.01
C GLY A 138 -17.26 6.04 3.91
N SER A 139 -16.57 6.41 4.98
CA SER A 139 -15.89 7.71 5.14
C SER A 139 -14.55 7.82 4.41
N THR A 140 -14.14 6.79 3.66
CA THR A 140 -12.91 6.85 2.88
C THR A 140 -13.08 7.87 1.75
N PRO A 141 -12.23 8.91 1.64
CA PRO A 141 -12.33 9.87 0.54
C PRO A 141 -11.84 9.20 -0.74
N LEU A 142 -12.76 8.93 -1.66
CA LEU A 142 -12.49 8.29 -2.94
C LEU A 142 -12.83 9.26 -4.06
N ASP A 143 -11.98 9.28 -5.08
CA ASP A 143 -12.20 10.04 -6.30
C ASP A 143 -12.04 9.10 -7.49
N PHE A 144 -13.05 9.04 -8.35
CA PHE A 144 -13.15 8.05 -9.41
C PHE A 144 -12.95 8.68 -10.78
N HIS A 145 -12.15 8.01 -11.59
CA HIS A 145 -11.77 8.46 -12.92
C HIS A 145 -12.03 7.33 -13.91
N LEU A 146 -12.78 7.62 -14.96
CA LEU A 146 -13.04 6.67 -16.03
C LEU A 146 -12.14 6.96 -17.23
N VAL A 147 -11.53 5.91 -17.77
CA VAL A 147 -10.56 6.04 -18.86
C VAL A 147 -10.82 4.96 -19.90
N VAL A 148 -11.07 5.36 -21.15
CA VAL A 148 -11.09 4.41 -22.27
C VAL A 148 -9.66 4.13 -22.73
N ARG A 149 -9.36 2.84 -22.95
CA ARG A 149 -8.06 2.41 -23.47
C ARG A 149 -7.85 2.95 -24.89
N ASP A 150 -6.72 3.60 -25.10
CA ASP A 150 -6.32 4.22 -26.37
C ASP A 150 -5.15 3.47 -27.04
N GLY A 151 -4.96 2.20 -26.69
CA GLY A 151 -3.87 1.35 -27.21
C GLY A 151 -2.50 1.57 -26.57
N ARG A 152 -2.31 2.63 -25.76
CA ARG A 152 -1.04 2.86 -25.05
C ARG A 152 -0.79 1.82 -23.95
N PRO A 153 0.46 1.50 -23.63
CA PRO A 153 0.79 0.69 -22.48
C PRO A 153 0.28 1.35 -21.20
N LEU A 154 -0.43 0.58 -20.36
CA LEU A 154 -1.01 1.11 -19.12
C LEU A 154 0.06 1.63 -18.16
N ASP A 155 1.23 1.00 -18.16
CA ASP A 155 2.34 1.32 -17.26
C ASP A 155 2.96 2.69 -17.60
N GLU A 156 2.80 3.16 -18.84
CA GLU A 156 3.20 4.53 -19.24
C GLU A 156 2.16 5.58 -18.83
N ARG A 157 0.88 5.20 -18.81
CA ARG A 157 -0.23 6.10 -18.50
C ARG A 157 -0.40 6.29 -16.99
N PHE A 158 -0.05 5.29 -16.21
CA PHE A 158 -0.20 5.27 -14.75
C PHE A 158 1.12 4.87 -14.06
N PRO A 159 2.21 5.64 -14.22
CA PRO A 159 3.54 5.22 -13.78
C PRO A 159 3.72 5.16 -12.26
N ARG A 160 2.80 5.76 -11.49
CA ARG A 160 2.83 5.81 -10.02
C ARG A 160 1.62 5.12 -9.38
N ALA A 161 0.65 4.69 -10.19
CA ALA A 161 -0.58 4.13 -9.66
C ALA A 161 -0.43 2.62 -9.48
N THR A 162 -0.88 2.12 -8.33
CA THR A 162 -0.87 0.70 -8.05
C THR A 162 -2.05 0.02 -8.74
N CYS A 163 -1.77 -1.05 -9.49
CA CYS A 163 -2.79 -1.87 -10.14
C CYS A 163 -3.54 -2.74 -9.12
N LEU A 164 -4.84 -2.49 -8.91
CA LEU A 164 -5.73 -3.31 -8.06
C LEU A 164 -6.26 -4.54 -8.79
N TYR A 165 -6.51 -4.37 -10.08
CA TYR A 165 -7.11 -5.37 -10.95
C TYR A 165 -6.62 -5.16 -12.38
N LYS A 166 -6.30 -6.26 -13.07
CA LYS A 166 -6.00 -6.27 -14.50
C LYS A 166 -6.56 -7.56 -15.10
N ARG A 167 -7.36 -7.42 -16.14
CA ARG A 167 -7.93 -8.54 -16.88
C ARG A 167 -6.89 -9.09 -17.84
N THR A 168 -6.60 -10.39 -17.73
CA THR A 168 -5.77 -11.09 -18.69
C THR A 168 -6.54 -11.20 -20.00
N LEU A 169 -6.06 -10.55 -21.05
CA LEU A 169 -6.58 -10.75 -22.40
C LEU A 169 -6.22 -12.18 -22.82
N ARG A 170 -7.23 -12.98 -23.18
CA ARG A 170 -7.03 -14.29 -23.82
C ARG A 170 -6.94 -14.10 -25.32
#